data_AF-J3DW18-F1
#
_entry.id   AF-J3DW18-F1
#
_cell.length_a   1.000
_cell.length_b   1.000
_cell.length_c   1.000
_cell.angle_alpha   90.00
_cell.angle_beta   90.00
_cell.angle_gamma   90.00
#
_symmetry.space_group_name_H-M   'P 1'
#
loop_
_entity.id
_entity.type
_entity.pdbx_description
1 polymer ?
#
loop_
_entity_poly.entity_id
_entity_poly.type
_entity_poly.pdbx_seq_one_letter_code
_entity_poly.pdbx_strand_id
1 'polypeptide(L)'
;MTDIEQFPVSKKDMERKLIFQSARRLVKATGVEMKLSSSRKVIANILGYSDCHDLQQQVSNNCDPRTLVGMERGAMNLFLMENIHKVLHVPLATALELLPKLGFHFYSAISKNNSHSAEPNLGSEPAKTQIHIVEPPKAEEKVSKQPHCGNTYVAVTFKARRKITVP
;
A
#
# COMPACT_ATOMS: atom_id res chain seq x y z
N MET A 1 10.85 -16.60 7.09
CA MET A 1 10.15 -15.33 6.84
C MET A 1 9.46 -14.96 8.14
N THR A 2 9.49 -13.71 8.59
CA THR A 2 8.70 -13.28 9.74
C THR A 2 7.24 -13.26 9.32
N ASP A 3 6.44 -14.16 9.89
CA ASP A 3 5.00 -14.19 9.65
C ASP A 3 4.38 -12.97 10.35
N ILE A 4 3.97 -12.00 9.55
CA ILE A 4 3.23 -10.83 10.04
C ILE A 4 1.80 -11.29 10.26
N GLU A 5 1.37 -11.44 11.51
CA GLU A 5 -0.04 -11.74 11.82
C GLU A 5 -0.90 -10.47 11.80
N GLN A 6 -0.34 -9.37 12.31
CA GLN A 6 -1.03 -8.08 12.43
C GLN A 6 -0.15 -6.94 11.95
N PHE A 7 -0.74 -6.01 11.20
CA PHE A 7 -0.07 -4.78 10.81
C PHE A 7 0.10 -3.88 12.03
N PRO A 8 1.32 -3.39 12.30
CA PRO A 8 1.54 -2.59 13.48
C PRO A 8 0.93 -1.18 13.32
N VAL A 9 -0.12 -0.90 14.07
CA VAL A 9 -0.79 0.41 14.14
C VAL A 9 -0.36 1.14 15.41
N SER A 10 0.09 2.39 15.30
CA SER A 10 0.47 3.19 16.47
C SER A 10 -0.71 3.99 17.04
N LYS A 11 -0.57 4.45 18.30
CA LYS A 11 -1.49 5.43 18.90
C LYS A 11 -1.65 6.69 18.04
N LYS A 12 -0.55 7.17 17.45
CA LYS A 12 -0.54 8.34 16.55
C LYS A 12 -1.37 8.12 15.28
N ASP A 13 -1.41 6.91 14.75
CA ASP A 13 -2.23 6.57 13.58
C ASP A 13 -3.73 6.64 13.93
N MET A 14 -4.08 6.25 15.15
CA MET A 14 -5.44 6.34 15.68
C MET A 14 -5.88 7.78 15.93
N GLU A 15 -5.01 8.59 16.56
CA GLU A 15 -5.24 10.02 16.79
C GLU A 15 -5.42 10.79 15.47
N ARG A 16 -4.63 10.45 14.45
CA ARG A 16 -4.75 10.99 13.08
C ARG A 16 -5.94 10.45 12.30
N LYS A 17 -6.72 9.55 12.90
CA LYS A 17 -7.91 8.92 12.32
C LYS A 17 -7.58 8.21 10.99
N LEU A 18 -6.40 7.60 10.85
CA LEU A 18 -5.97 7.00 9.59
C LEU A 18 -6.88 5.85 9.15
N ILE A 19 -7.39 5.05 10.08
CA ILE A 19 -8.39 4.00 9.78
C ILE A 19 -9.62 4.60 9.10
N PHE A 20 -10.12 5.71 9.62
CA PHE A 20 -11.28 6.40 9.06
C PHE A 20 -10.99 7.00 7.67
N GLN A 21 -9.79 7.55 7.48
CA GLN A 21 -9.38 8.08 6.18
C GLN A 21 -9.24 6.95 5.13
N SER A 22 -8.60 5.84 5.49
CA SER A 22 -8.50 4.65 4.63
C SER A 22 -9.87 4.08 4.30
N ALA A 23 -10.79 4.05 5.26
CA ALA A 23 -12.17 3.59 5.05
C ALA A 23 -12.94 4.47 4.05
N ARG A 24 -12.77 5.80 4.11
CA ARG A 24 -13.30 6.73 3.11
C ARG A 24 -12.70 6.50 1.73
N ARG A 25 -11.38 6.27 1.67
CA ARG A 25 -10.67 5.99 0.41
C ARG A 25 -11.11 4.66 -0.20
N LEU A 26 -11.38 3.65 0.61
CA LEU A 26 -11.91 2.36 0.18
C LEU A 26 -13.25 2.51 -0.54
N VAL A 27 -14.19 3.24 0.08
CA VAL A 27 -15.51 3.51 -0.54
C VAL A 27 -15.34 4.23 -1.88
N LYS A 28 -14.47 5.24 -1.94
CA LYS A 28 -14.18 5.97 -3.18
C LYS A 28 -13.51 5.11 -4.26
N ALA A 29 -12.57 4.25 -3.87
CA ALA A 29 -11.78 3.45 -4.80
C ALA A 29 -12.54 2.26 -5.37
N THR A 30 -13.49 1.70 -4.60
CA THR A 30 -14.32 0.57 -5.03
C THR A 30 -15.58 1.01 -5.76
N GLY A 31 -16.05 2.26 -5.55
CA GLY A 31 -17.31 2.75 -6.12
C GLY A 31 -18.54 2.04 -5.54
N VAL A 32 -18.37 1.15 -4.57
CA VAL A 32 -19.44 0.41 -3.91
C VAL A 32 -20.03 1.28 -2.81
N GLU A 33 -21.37 1.39 -2.81
CA GLU A 33 -22.09 2.07 -1.75
C GLU A 33 -21.98 1.25 -0.45
N MET A 34 -21.05 1.67 0.42
CA MET A 34 -20.78 1.00 1.69
C MET A 34 -20.82 2.01 2.83
N LYS A 35 -21.53 1.65 3.91
CA LYS A 35 -21.56 2.43 5.15
C LYS A 35 -20.15 2.62 5.71
N LEU A 36 -19.85 3.81 6.23
CA LEU A 36 -18.55 4.12 6.83
C LEU A 36 -18.19 3.25 8.05
N SER A 37 -19.17 2.68 8.75
CA SER A 37 -18.93 1.71 9.81
C SER A 37 -18.41 0.38 9.25
N SER A 38 -19.05 -0.15 8.21
CA SER A 38 -18.63 -1.37 7.52
C SER A 38 -17.26 -1.22 6.88
N SER A 39 -17.00 -0.08 6.22
CA SER A 39 -15.69 0.15 5.58
C SER A 39 -14.55 0.26 6.58
N ARG A 40 -14.80 0.79 7.78
CA ARG A 40 -13.80 0.78 8.87
C ARG A 40 -13.49 -0.64 9.36
N LYS A 41 -14.51 -1.49 9.49
CA LYS A 41 -14.31 -2.91 9.82
C LYS A 41 -13.47 -3.60 8.76
N VAL A 42 -13.75 -3.36 7.49
CA VAL A 42 -12.95 -3.90 6.38
C VAL A 42 -11.48 -3.45 6.46
N ILE A 43 -11.22 -2.18 6.76
CA ILE A 43 -9.84 -1.70 6.97
C ILE A 43 -9.18 -2.39 8.17
N ALA A 44 -9.88 -2.57 9.29
CA ALA A 44 -9.35 -3.30 10.44
C ALA A 44 -8.95 -4.74 10.07
N ASN A 45 -9.81 -5.43 9.31
CA ASN A 45 -9.54 -6.78 8.81
C ASN A 45 -8.34 -6.83 7.86
N ILE A 46 -8.19 -5.85 6.97
CA ILE A 46 -7.02 -5.76 6.08
C ILE A 46 -5.72 -5.60 6.88
N LEU A 47 -5.80 -4.91 8.03
CA LEU A 47 -4.68 -4.72 8.95
C LEU A 47 -4.43 -5.95 9.85
N GLY A 48 -5.20 -7.03 9.72
CA GLY A 48 -5.05 -8.25 10.52
C GLY A 48 -5.81 -8.25 11.86
N TYR A 49 -6.69 -7.27 12.09
CA TYR A 49 -7.52 -7.20 13.31
C TYR A 49 -8.92 -7.75 13.04
N SER A 50 -9.56 -8.30 14.07
CA SER A 50 -10.90 -8.88 13.92
C SER A 50 -11.99 -7.82 13.68
N ASP A 51 -11.82 -6.66 14.32
CA ASP A 51 -12.65 -5.47 14.14
C ASP A 51 -11.96 -4.21 14.67
N CYS A 52 -12.68 -3.08 14.70
CA CYS A 52 -12.16 -1.82 15.21
C CYS A 52 -11.97 -1.79 16.74
N HIS A 53 -12.70 -2.60 17.50
CA HIS A 53 -12.58 -2.67 18.95
C HIS A 53 -11.30 -3.43 19.34
N ASP A 54 -11.06 -4.59 18.73
CA ASP A 54 -9.82 -5.37 18.86
C ASP A 54 -8.59 -4.51 18.51
N LEU A 55 -8.64 -3.79 17.38
CA LEU A 55 -7.60 -2.85 16.99
C LEU A 55 -7.36 -1.78 18.07
N GLN A 56 -8.42 -1.15 18.58
CA GLN A 56 -8.30 -0.14 19.65
C GLN A 56 -7.72 -0.71 20.94
N GLN A 57 -8.11 -1.92 21.31
CA GLN A 57 -7.63 -2.59 22.52
C GLN A 57 -6.14 -2.93 22.39
N GLN A 58 -5.71 -3.47 21.25
CA GLN A 58 -4.30 -3.77 20.95
C GLN A 58 -3.43 -2.50 20.95
N VAL A 59 -3.90 -1.41 20.34
CA VAL A 59 -3.19 -0.13 20.34
C VAL A 59 -3.11 0.50 21.74
N SER A 60 -4.15 0.31 22.55
CA SER A 60 -4.18 0.78 23.95
C SER A 60 -3.20 0.01 24.84
N ASN A 61 -3.13 -1.31 24.66
CA ASN A 61 -2.35 -2.24 25.46
C ASN A 61 -0.85 -2.25 25.09
N ASN A 62 -0.52 -2.03 23.81
CA ASN A 62 0.87 -1.95 23.37
C ASN A 62 1.47 -0.58 23.74
N CYS A 63 2.09 -0.52 24.91
CA CYS A 63 2.81 0.65 25.42
C CYS A 63 4.23 0.81 24.86
N ASP A 64 4.73 -0.11 24.02
CA ASP A 64 6.12 -0.05 23.56
C ASP A 64 6.28 0.21 22.05
N PRO A 65 6.78 1.40 21.64
CA PRO A 65 7.09 1.72 20.25
C PRO A 65 8.24 0.89 19.67
N ARG A 66 8.90 0.03 20.46
CA ARG A 66 9.98 -0.86 20.00
C ARG A 66 9.52 -2.12 19.29
N THR A 67 8.25 -2.52 19.43
CA THR A 67 7.67 -3.68 18.71
C THR A 67 7.51 -3.44 17.20
N LEU A 68 7.61 -2.18 16.77
CA LEU A 68 7.62 -1.76 15.35
C LEU A 68 8.99 -1.90 14.68
N VAL A 69 10.05 -2.21 15.44
CA VAL A 69 11.43 -2.19 14.96
C VAL A 69 11.80 -3.55 14.39
N GLY A 70 11.78 -3.68 13.07
CA GLY A 70 12.39 -4.81 12.38
C GLY A 70 11.67 -5.31 11.14
N MET A 71 10.44 -4.86 10.89
CA MET A 71 9.72 -5.25 9.67
C MET A 71 10.12 -4.38 8.49
N GLU A 72 10.62 -5.01 7.43
CA GLU A 72 10.91 -4.31 6.18
C GLU A 72 9.62 -3.79 5.54
N ARG A 73 9.68 -2.59 4.99
CA ARG A 73 8.56 -1.97 4.24
C ARG A 73 8.02 -2.89 3.14
N GLY A 74 8.90 -3.67 2.50
CA GLY A 74 8.53 -4.67 1.50
C GLY A 74 7.58 -5.73 2.07
N ALA A 75 7.94 -6.31 3.22
CA ALA A 75 7.11 -7.30 3.91
C ALA A 75 5.75 -6.72 4.34
N MET A 76 5.73 -5.48 4.86
CA MET A 76 4.47 -4.81 5.23
C MET A 76 3.56 -4.58 4.02
N ASN A 77 4.10 -4.16 2.88
CA ASN A 77 3.32 -3.97 1.66
C ASN A 77 2.77 -5.29 1.12
N LEU A 78 3.57 -6.37 1.17
CA LEU A 78 3.12 -7.71 0.78
C LEU A 78 1.99 -8.20 1.69
N PHE A 79 2.14 -8.08 3.01
CA PHE A 79 1.09 -8.40 3.98
C PHE A 79 -0.22 -7.66 3.66
N LEU A 80 -0.14 -6.34 3.44
CA LEU A 80 -1.32 -5.55 3.11
C LEU A 80 -1.94 -5.97 1.77
N MET A 81 -1.11 -6.23 0.74
CA MET A 81 -1.60 -6.68 -0.56
C MET A 81 -2.32 -8.03 -0.46
N GLU A 82 -1.75 -9.00 0.26
CA GLU A 82 -2.38 -10.29 0.49
C GLU A 82 -3.70 -10.16 1.24
N ASN A 83 -3.76 -9.32 2.28
CA ASN A 83 -4.99 -9.14 3.04
C ASN A 83 -6.04 -8.35 2.27
N ILE A 84 -5.67 -7.40 1.41
CA ILE A 84 -6.61 -6.76 0.48
C ILE A 84 -7.21 -7.82 -0.45
N HIS A 85 -6.37 -8.69 -1.03
CA HIS A 85 -6.83 -9.79 -1.89
C HIS A 85 -7.82 -10.72 -1.14
N LYS A 86 -7.45 -11.15 0.08
CA LYS A 86 -8.26 -12.06 0.90
C LYS A 86 -9.57 -11.43 1.38
N VAL A 87 -9.52 -10.22 1.92
CA VAL A 87 -10.68 -9.56 2.55
C VAL A 87 -11.66 -8.99 1.53
N LEU A 88 -11.16 -8.45 0.41
CA LEU A 88 -12.02 -7.89 -0.65
C LEU A 88 -12.37 -8.90 -1.75
N HIS A 89 -11.76 -10.09 -1.73
CA HIS A 89 -11.92 -11.10 -2.78
C HIS A 89 -11.63 -10.59 -4.20
N VAL A 90 -10.58 -9.76 -4.34
CA VAL A 90 -10.16 -9.18 -5.63
C VAL A 90 -8.84 -9.79 -6.10
N PRO A 91 -8.52 -9.87 -7.40
CA PRO A 91 -7.23 -10.37 -7.88
C PRO A 91 -6.03 -9.62 -7.27
N LEU A 92 -4.89 -10.30 -7.11
CA LEU A 92 -3.66 -9.68 -6.57
C LEU A 92 -3.21 -8.44 -7.35
N ALA A 93 -3.38 -8.43 -8.68
CA ALA A 93 -3.10 -7.26 -9.51
C ALA A 93 -3.95 -6.04 -9.10
N THR A 94 -5.25 -6.25 -8.84
CA THR A 94 -6.14 -5.20 -8.33
C THR A 94 -5.77 -4.80 -6.90
N ALA A 95 -5.38 -5.75 -6.05
CA ALA A 95 -4.92 -5.45 -4.70
C ALA A 95 -3.68 -4.55 -4.69
N LEU A 96 -2.73 -4.80 -5.60
CA LEU A 96 -1.54 -3.97 -5.81
C LEU A 96 -1.90 -2.52 -6.19
N GLU A 97 -2.89 -2.34 -7.06
CA GLU A 97 -3.39 -1.00 -7.44
C GLU A 97 -4.16 -0.29 -6.31
N LEU A 98 -4.85 -1.04 -5.46
CA LEU A 98 -5.61 -0.50 -4.32
C LEU A 98 -4.69 -0.08 -3.18
N LEU A 99 -3.58 -0.78 -2.96
CA LEU A 99 -2.64 -0.51 -1.88
C LEU A 99 -2.27 1.00 -1.73
N PRO A 100 -1.81 1.72 -2.77
CA PRO A 100 -1.55 3.15 -2.67
C PRO A 100 -2.83 3.99 -2.52
N LYS A 101 -3.95 3.59 -3.12
CA LYS A 101 -5.24 4.30 -3.06
C LYS A 101 -5.82 4.31 -1.64
N LEU A 102 -5.62 3.24 -0.87
CA LEU A 102 -6.10 3.10 0.50
C LEU A 102 -5.31 3.94 1.53
N GLY A 103 -4.16 4.51 1.14
CA GLY A 103 -3.43 5.44 1.98
C GLY A 103 -2.60 4.78 3.10
N PHE A 104 -2.28 3.49 2.99
CA PHE A 104 -1.48 2.81 4.01
C PHE A 104 -0.07 3.38 4.18
N HIS A 105 0.46 4.07 3.17
CA HIS A 105 1.75 4.77 3.25
C HIS A 105 1.77 5.93 4.27
N PHE A 106 0.61 6.37 4.76
CA PHE A 106 0.53 7.38 5.82
C PHE A 106 0.66 6.80 7.24
N TYR A 107 0.55 5.48 7.40
CA TYR A 107 0.66 4.83 8.69
C TYR A 107 2.10 4.87 9.16
N SER A 108 2.32 5.15 10.45
CA SER A 108 3.65 5.29 11.05
C SER A 108 4.60 4.13 10.75
N ALA A 109 4.10 2.90 10.62
CA ALA A 109 4.89 1.73 10.28
C ALA A 109 5.53 1.78 8.88
N ILE A 110 4.85 2.40 7.91
CA ILE A 110 5.34 2.54 6.52
C ILE A 110 5.92 3.94 6.29
N SER A 111 5.37 4.95 6.98
CA SER A 111 5.80 6.33 6.90
C SER A 111 7.21 6.42 7.45
N LYS A 112 8.18 6.73 6.57
CA LYS A 112 9.54 7.02 7.01
C LYS A 112 9.46 8.13 8.06
N ASN A 113 10.13 7.97 9.20
CA ASN A 113 10.33 9.03 10.18
C ASN A 113 10.84 10.31 9.47
N ASN A 114 9.95 11.19 9.05
CA ASN A 114 10.25 12.60 8.95
C ASN A 114 10.23 13.11 10.39
N SER A 115 11.34 12.89 11.07
CA SER A 115 11.81 13.82 12.11
C SER A 115 12.03 15.16 11.41
N HIS A 116 10.94 15.86 11.10
CA HIS A 116 10.80 17.28 10.80
C HIS A 116 9.44 17.49 10.12
N SER A 117 8.54 18.10 10.90
CA SER A 117 7.43 18.97 10.49
C SER A 117 7.23 19.16 8.97
N ALA A 118 6.08 18.71 8.46
CA ALA A 118 5.26 19.50 7.55
C ALA A 118 3.83 18.96 7.59
N GLU A 119 2.89 19.86 7.82
CA GLU A 119 1.44 19.67 7.77
C GLU A 119 0.96 19.03 6.46
N PRO A 120 -0.22 18.40 6.43
CA PRO A 120 -0.77 17.84 5.22
C PRO A 120 -1.31 18.98 4.35
N ASN A 121 -0.47 19.57 3.52
CA ASN A 121 -0.96 20.38 2.41
C ASN A 121 -1.63 19.47 1.37
N LEU A 122 -2.93 19.67 1.18
CA LEU A 122 -3.69 19.23 0.02
C LEU A 122 -2.94 19.64 -1.25
N GLY A 123 -2.49 18.68 -2.05
CA GLY A 123 -1.91 18.97 -3.36
C GLY A 123 -0.73 18.07 -3.67
N SER A 124 -1.00 16.84 -4.08
CA SER A 124 -0.02 16.05 -4.83
C SER A 124 -0.80 15.31 -5.90
N GLU A 125 -0.71 15.83 -7.13
CA GLU A 125 -1.32 15.23 -8.31
C GLU A 125 -0.94 13.75 -8.45
N PRO A 126 -1.85 12.90 -8.95
CA PRO A 126 -1.49 11.53 -9.25
C PRO A 126 -0.40 11.52 -10.33
N ALA A 127 0.74 10.91 -10.04
CA ALA A 127 1.76 10.64 -11.03
C ALA A 127 1.14 9.80 -12.16
N LYS A 128 0.94 10.44 -13.32
CA LYS A 128 0.45 9.81 -14.54
C LYS A 128 1.54 8.86 -15.04
N THR A 129 1.42 7.57 -14.73
CA THR A 129 2.27 6.55 -15.34
C THR A 129 1.82 6.36 -16.79
N GLN A 130 2.49 7.03 -17.74
CA GLN A 130 2.32 6.73 -19.17
C GLN A 130 3.12 5.47 -19.50
N ILE A 131 2.40 4.38 -19.74
CA ILE A 131 2.95 3.13 -20.27
C ILE A 131 2.99 3.31 -21.79
N HIS A 132 4.19 3.48 -22.37
CA HIS A 132 4.38 3.34 -23.81
C HIS A 132 4.50 1.86 -24.14
N ILE A 133 3.47 1.29 -24.78
CA ILE A 133 3.55 -0.03 -25.38
C ILE A 133 4.35 0.13 -26.68
N VAL A 134 5.58 -0.39 -26.70
CA VAL A 134 6.36 -0.53 -27.93
C VAL A 134 5.99 -1.88 -28.54
N GLU A 135 5.51 -1.85 -29.79
CA GLU A 135 5.18 -3.03 -30.57
C GLU A 135 6.45 -3.89 -30.79
N PRO A 136 6.41 -5.21 -30.54
CA PRO A 136 7.56 -6.05 -30.79
C PRO A 136 7.77 -6.23 -32.31
N PRO A 137 9.02 -6.29 -32.79
CA PRO A 137 9.30 -6.55 -34.20
C PRO A 137 8.84 -7.96 -34.58
N LYS A 138 8.24 -8.08 -35.77
CA LYS A 138 7.86 -9.35 -36.39
C LYS A 138 9.07 -10.29 -36.45
N ALA A 139 9.00 -11.41 -35.73
CA ALA A 139 9.83 -12.57 -35.99
C ALA A 139 8.93 -13.67 -36.56
N GLU A 140 9.31 -14.14 -37.75
CA GLU A 140 8.70 -15.25 -38.46
C GLU A 140 8.85 -16.57 -37.70
N GLU A 141 8.01 -17.53 -38.10
CA GLU A 141 7.69 -18.83 -37.52
C GLU A 141 8.84 -19.65 -36.91
N LYS A 142 8.57 -20.31 -35.76
CA LYS A 142 8.35 -21.77 -35.73
C LYS A 142 7.75 -22.26 -34.40
N VAL A 143 6.87 -23.24 -34.56
CA VAL A 143 6.03 -23.95 -33.58
C VAL A 143 6.85 -24.67 -32.50
N SER A 144 6.47 -24.54 -31.22
CA SER A 144 6.22 -25.68 -30.31
C SER A 144 5.64 -25.21 -28.96
N LYS A 145 4.77 -26.03 -28.37
CA LYS A 145 3.94 -25.76 -27.19
C LYS A 145 4.72 -25.94 -25.88
N GLN A 146 4.76 -24.91 -25.01
CA GLN A 146 4.69 -25.04 -23.54
C GLN A 146 4.67 -23.65 -22.86
N PRO A 147 3.97 -23.45 -21.72
CA PRO A 147 3.99 -22.18 -21.01
C PRO A 147 5.18 -22.18 -20.03
N HIS A 148 6.23 -21.42 -20.34
CA HIS A 148 7.29 -21.13 -19.39
C HIS A 148 7.16 -19.68 -18.88
N CYS A 149 7.04 -19.53 -17.56
CA CYS A 149 7.16 -18.28 -16.85
C CYS A 149 8.44 -17.54 -17.29
N GLY A 150 8.30 -16.44 -18.03
CA GLY A 150 9.40 -15.57 -18.39
C GLY A 150 9.71 -14.58 -17.27
N ASN A 151 10.90 -14.70 -16.67
CA ASN A 151 11.46 -13.71 -15.77
C ASN A 151 11.72 -12.40 -16.53
N THR A 152 10.85 -11.41 -16.37
CA THR A 152 11.07 -10.07 -16.93
C THR A 152 12.06 -9.31 -16.04
N TYR A 153 13.30 -9.18 -16.49
CA TYR A 153 14.27 -8.28 -15.87
C TYR A 153 13.94 -6.83 -16.22
N VAL A 154 13.55 -6.04 -15.22
CA VAL A 154 13.36 -4.58 -15.37
C VAL A 154 14.67 -3.88 -15.04
N ALA A 155 15.33 -3.32 -16.05
CA ALA A 155 16.48 -2.44 -15.87
C ALA A 155 16.02 -1.01 -15.60
N VAL A 156 16.33 -0.47 -14.42
CA VAL A 156 16.03 0.91 -14.03
C VAL A 156 17.28 1.76 -14.25
N THR A 157 17.28 2.63 -15.25
CA THR A 157 18.33 3.65 -15.45
C THR A 157 17.87 5.00 -14.92
N PHE A 158 18.57 5.53 -13.91
CA PHE A 158 18.33 6.88 -13.39
C PHE A 158 19.12 7.90 -14.20
N LYS A 159 18.44 8.87 -14.82
CA LYS A 159 19.10 10.04 -15.43
C LYS A 159 19.34 11.11 -14.36
N ALA A 160 20.58 11.58 -14.23
CA ALA A 160 20.94 12.66 -13.32
C ALA A 160 20.28 13.99 -13.76
N ARG A 161 19.60 14.66 -12.82
CA ARG A 161 18.95 15.95 -13.05
C ARG A 161 20.02 17.06 -13.03
N ARG A 162 20.15 17.83 -14.12
CA ARG A 162 21.05 18.99 -14.18
C ARG A 162 20.63 20.02 -13.13
N LYS A 163 21.59 20.56 -12.37
CA LYS A 163 21.41 21.72 -11.49
C LYS A 163 21.07 22.93 -12.37
N ILE A 164 19.94 23.58 -12.10
CA ILE A 164 19.63 24.89 -12.66
C ILE A 164 20.37 25.90 -11.79
N THR A 165 21.38 26.55 -12.33
CA THR A 165 21.95 27.79 -11.78
C THR A 165 21.15 28.93 -12.39
N VAL A 166 20.54 29.77 -11.58
CA VAL A 166 19.83 30.98 -12.03
C VAL A 166 20.76 32.18 -11.76
N PRO A 167 20.90 33.14 -12.70
CA PRO A 167 21.69 34.36 -12.50
C PRO A 167 21.09 35.30 -11.44
#